data_AF-A0A5P9WQ64-F1
#
_entry.id   AF-A0A5P9WQ64-F1
#
_cell.length_a   1.000
_cell.length_b   1.000
_cell.length_c   1.000
_cell.angle_alpha   90.00
_cell.angle_beta   90.00
_cell.angle_gamma   90.00
#
_symmetry.space_group_name_H-M   'P 1'
#
loop_
_entity.id
_entity.type
_entity.pdbx_description
1 polymer ?
#
loop_
_entity_poly.entity_id
_entity_poly.type
_entity_poly.pdbx_seq_one_letter_code
_entity_poly.pdbx_strand_id
1 'polypeptide(L)'
;MGLTYGYDIYLRPQDVAGALAAVAELAPPSLDVPSLDVTLPDGERIVLPFTSGFGSEPVDCSARDTLRLDTSLMFPVDDAVRAYGEASGLPPEENGRVQIGYVYLTVRFESSLDPAYTSMEFWAATSGMSRLFERSVSIRSAFTDLAAAVGGVCCQFDRGDGGPGEVCWISREADFPSAPSSS
;
A
#
# COMPACT_ATOMS: atom_id res chain seq x y z
N MET A 1 -22.37 -6.24 -3.53
CA MET A 1 -21.08 -5.67 -3.95
C MET A 1 -20.12 -5.80 -2.77
N GLY A 2 -18.88 -6.19 -3.02
CA GLY A 2 -17.87 -6.32 -1.96
C GLY A 2 -17.35 -4.95 -1.53
N LEU A 3 -16.89 -4.85 -0.28
CA LEU A 3 -16.10 -3.71 0.18
C LEU A 3 -14.69 -3.81 -0.41
N THR A 4 -14.13 -2.66 -0.81
CA THR A 4 -12.76 -2.52 -1.34
C THR A 4 -12.11 -1.35 -0.63
N TYR A 5 -11.75 -1.54 0.63
CA TYR A 5 -11.11 -0.49 1.43
C TYR A 5 -9.60 -0.55 1.24
N GLY A 6 -8.94 0.59 1.40
CA GLY A 6 -7.51 0.72 1.17
C GLY A 6 -6.87 1.88 1.90
N TYR A 7 -5.56 1.96 1.77
CA TYR A 7 -4.77 3.11 2.19
C TYR A 7 -4.06 3.69 0.99
N ASP A 8 -4.07 5.01 0.87
CA ASP A 8 -3.36 5.74 -0.18
C ASP A 8 -2.25 6.57 0.45
N ILE A 9 -1.06 6.53 -0.13
CA ILE A 9 0.08 7.36 0.27
C ILE A 9 0.45 8.24 -0.91
N TYR A 10 0.50 9.56 -0.67
CA TYR A 10 0.90 10.55 -1.65
C TYR A 10 2.31 11.04 -1.33
N LEU A 11 3.21 10.95 -2.30
CA LEU A 11 4.61 11.34 -2.17
C LEU A 11 5.09 12.05 -3.44
N ARG A 12 6.31 12.59 -3.41
CA ARG A 12 6.90 13.20 -4.60
C ARG A 12 7.38 12.11 -5.57
N PRO A 13 7.33 12.35 -6.90
CA PRO A 13 7.75 11.36 -7.89
C PRO A 13 9.19 10.84 -7.71
N GLN A 14 10.11 11.68 -7.23
CA GLN A 14 11.50 11.25 -7.00
C GLN A 14 11.68 10.27 -5.82
N ASP A 15 10.69 10.13 -4.94
CA ASP A 15 10.80 9.32 -3.73
C ASP A 15 10.21 7.90 -3.93
N VAL A 16 9.72 7.58 -5.13
CA VAL A 16 9.00 6.33 -5.44
C VAL A 16 9.87 5.09 -5.27
N ALA A 17 11.13 5.13 -5.72
CA ALA A 17 12.05 4.00 -5.56
C ALA A 17 12.27 3.67 -4.08
N GLY A 18 12.54 4.70 -3.27
CA GLY A 18 12.69 4.57 -1.82
C GLY A 18 11.42 4.08 -1.13
N ALA A 19 10.25 4.54 -1.59
CA ALA A 19 8.97 4.09 -1.05
C ALA A 19 8.68 2.63 -1.37
N LEU A 20 8.94 2.18 -2.60
CA LEU A 20 8.79 0.78 -2.99
C LEU A 20 9.75 -0.14 -2.20
N ALA A 21 10.98 0.30 -1.96
CA ALA A 21 11.92 -0.40 -1.09
C ALA A 21 11.41 -0.49 0.35
N ALA A 22 10.85 0.59 0.90
CA ALA A 22 10.26 0.58 2.24
C ALA A 22 9.04 -0.36 2.36
N VAL A 23 8.23 -0.47 1.30
CA VAL A 23 7.14 -1.46 1.24
C VAL A 23 7.71 -2.88 1.16
N ALA A 24 8.81 -3.10 0.44
CA ALA A 24 9.46 -4.41 0.36
C ALA A 24 9.94 -4.91 1.73
N GLU A 25 10.37 -4.03 2.63
CA GLU A 25 10.71 -4.39 4.02
C GLU A 25 9.49 -4.84 4.86
N LEU A 26 8.27 -4.54 4.42
CA LEU A 26 7.04 -5.05 5.02
C LEU A 26 6.59 -6.39 4.41
N ALA A 27 7.27 -6.88 3.38
CA ALA A 27 6.92 -8.15 2.74
C ALA A 27 7.27 -9.36 3.66
N PRO A 28 6.58 -10.50 3.51
CA PRO A 28 6.99 -11.74 4.14
C PRO A 28 8.41 -12.14 3.73
N PRO A 29 9.21 -12.71 4.65
CA PRO A 29 10.60 -13.09 4.36
C PRO A 29 10.74 -14.31 3.42
N SER A 30 9.67 -15.07 3.15
CA SER A 30 9.73 -16.28 2.33
C SER A 30 9.75 -15.97 0.83
N LEU A 31 10.92 -16.15 0.23
CA LEU A 31 11.26 -15.97 -1.20
C LEU A 31 10.79 -17.12 -2.11
N ASP A 32 9.70 -17.82 -1.78
CA ASP A 32 9.16 -18.86 -2.68
C ASP A 32 8.61 -18.27 -3.99
N VAL A 33 8.53 -16.94 -4.06
CA VAL A 33 8.18 -16.16 -5.25
C VAL A 33 9.45 -15.52 -5.84
N PRO A 34 9.73 -15.71 -7.13
CA PRO A 34 10.82 -15.02 -7.80
C PRO A 34 10.65 -13.51 -7.71
N SER A 35 11.73 -12.79 -7.38
CA SER A 35 11.72 -11.34 -7.32
C SER A 35 11.34 -10.71 -8.68
N LEU A 36 10.64 -9.60 -8.62
CA LEU A 36 10.20 -8.81 -9.77
C LEU A 36 11.18 -7.68 -10.05
N ASP A 37 11.80 -7.68 -11.23
CA ASP A 37 12.56 -6.54 -11.74
C ASP A 37 11.60 -5.46 -12.26
N VAL A 38 11.75 -4.22 -11.78
CA VAL A 38 10.96 -3.07 -12.22
C VAL A 38 11.89 -1.96 -12.69
N THR A 39 11.63 -1.42 -13.88
CA THR A 39 12.26 -0.18 -14.37
C THR A 39 11.29 0.99 -14.22
N LEU A 40 11.66 2.00 -13.44
CA LEU A 40 10.86 3.19 -13.15
C LEU A 40 10.91 4.22 -14.30
N PRO A 41 10.00 5.21 -14.32
CA PRO A 41 9.95 6.25 -15.36
C PRO A 41 11.25 7.05 -15.56
N ASP A 42 12.03 7.24 -14.50
CA ASP A 42 13.34 7.89 -14.51
C ASP A 42 14.48 6.97 -15.00
N GLY A 43 14.17 5.70 -15.28
CA GLY A 43 15.13 4.68 -15.69
C GLY A 43 15.81 3.94 -14.54
N GLU A 44 15.51 4.29 -13.28
CA GLU A 44 15.99 3.54 -12.11
C GLU A 44 15.43 2.11 -12.12
N ARG A 45 16.24 1.14 -11.67
CA ARG A 45 15.83 -0.26 -11.59
C ARG A 45 15.79 -0.73 -10.15
N ILE A 46 14.67 -1.31 -9.75
CA ILE A 46 14.44 -1.85 -8.43
C ILE A 46 13.99 -3.31 -8.53
N VAL A 47 14.39 -4.11 -7.53
CA VAL A 47 13.99 -5.51 -7.40
C VAL A 47 13.05 -5.63 -6.21
N LEU A 48 11.86 -6.19 -6.43
CA LEU A 48 10.81 -6.26 -5.41
C LEU A 48 10.41 -7.71 -5.11
N PRO A 49 10.09 -8.05 -3.85
CA PRO A 49 9.60 -9.38 -3.47
C PRO A 49 8.09 -9.54 -3.76
N PHE A 50 7.63 -8.98 -4.87
CA PHE A 50 6.22 -8.90 -5.25
C PHE A 50 5.99 -9.55 -6.60
N THR A 51 4.73 -9.65 -7.01
CA THR A 51 4.36 -10.04 -8.36
C THR A 51 3.61 -8.91 -9.06
N SER A 52 3.51 -8.96 -10.38
CA SER A 52 2.65 -8.07 -11.17
C SER A 52 1.77 -8.93 -12.06
N GLY A 53 0.45 -8.87 -11.86
CA GLY A 53 -0.48 -9.78 -12.53
C GLY A 53 -0.23 -11.24 -12.15
N PHE A 54 0.20 -11.48 -10.90
CA PHE A 54 0.62 -12.78 -10.38
C PHE A 54 1.84 -13.41 -11.09
N GLY A 55 2.59 -12.64 -11.88
CA GLY A 55 3.83 -13.03 -12.53
C GLY A 55 5.06 -12.31 -11.98
N SER A 56 6.24 -12.79 -12.38
CA SER A 56 7.54 -12.25 -11.98
C SER A 56 8.36 -11.75 -13.18
N GLU A 57 7.73 -11.62 -14.36
CA GLU A 57 8.36 -11.07 -15.55
C GLU A 57 8.75 -9.60 -15.34
N PRO A 58 9.92 -9.15 -15.81
CA PRO A 58 10.34 -7.76 -15.65
C PRO A 58 9.31 -6.77 -16.17
N VAL A 59 9.02 -5.74 -15.37
CA VAL A 59 8.06 -4.68 -15.71
C VAL A 59 8.81 -3.39 -16.05
N ASP A 60 8.59 -2.90 -17.27
CA ASP A 60 9.11 -1.61 -17.72
C ASP A 60 8.02 -0.52 -17.62
N CYS A 61 8.24 0.45 -16.74
CA CYS A 61 7.39 1.62 -16.53
C CYS A 61 7.93 2.90 -17.17
N SER A 62 9.00 2.85 -17.97
CA SER A 62 9.59 4.03 -18.64
C SER A 62 8.60 4.86 -19.46
N ALA A 63 7.57 4.22 -20.03
CA ALA A 63 6.51 4.85 -20.80
C ALA A 63 5.10 4.58 -20.24
N ARG A 64 4.98 4.19 -18.96
CA ARG A 64 3.71 3.86 -18.32
C ARG A 64 3.40 4.83 -17.19
N ASP A 65 2.13 5.18 -17.08
CA ASP A 65 1.65 6.08 -16.01
C ASP A 65 1.38 5.33 -14.70
N THR A 66 1.31 3.99 -14.75
CA THR A 66 1.00 3.15 -13.59
C THR A 66 1.82 1.87 -13.51
N LEU A 67 2.10 1.44 -12.29
CA LEU A 67 2.61 0.11 -11.92
C LEU A 67 1.57 -0.58 -11.03
N ARG A 68 1.32 -1.88 -11.26
CA ARG A 68 0.41 -2.69 -10.45
C ARG A 68 1.16 -3.88 -9.89
N LEU A 69 0.99 -4.11 -8.60
CA LEU A 69 1.70 -5.13 -7.85
C LEU A 69 0.69 -5.91 -7.01
N ASP A 70 0.86 -7.23 -6.97
CA ASP A 70 0.15 -8.13 -6.08
C ASP A 70 1.14 -8.58 -5.01
N THR A 71 0.84 -8.25 -3.76
CA THR A 71 1.75 -8.49 -2.63
C THR A 71 1.03 -9.03 -1.41
N SER A 72 1.80 -9.48 -0.42
CA SER A 72 1.36 -9.68 0.96
C SER A 72 2.23 -8.82 1.86
N LEU A 73 1.68 -8.32 2.96
CA LEU A 73 2.40 -7.49 3.91
C LEU A 73 2.29 -8.08 5.33
N MET A 74 3.33 -7.85 6.14
CA MET A 74 3.47 -8.35 7.50
C MET A 74 3.06 -7.27 8.50
N PHE A 75 1.97 -7.51 9.22
CA PHE A 75 1.46 -6.55 10.20
C PHE A 75 1.62 -7.05 11.64
N PRO A 76 1.96 -6.18 12.59
CA PRO A 76 1.93 -6.53 14.02
C PRO A 76 0.55 -7.01 14.46
N VAL A 77 0.49 -7.99 15.34
CA VAL A 77 -0.78 -8.49 15.88
C VAL A 77 -1.42 -7.47 16.82
N ASP A 78 -2.62 -7.02 16.45
CA ASP A 78 -3.60 -6.43 17.37
C ASP A 78 -4.84 -7.35 17.46
N ASP A 79 -5.89 -6.92 18.17
CA ASP A 79 -7.08 -7.73 18.36
C ASP A 79 -7.83 -8.02 17.04
N ALA A 80 -7.82 -7.08 16.10
CA ALA A 80 -8.48 -7.25 14.80
C ALA A 80 -7.68 -8.20 13.90
N VAL A 81 -6.36 -8.03 13.86
CA VAL A 81 -5.43 -8.92 13.13
C VAL A 81 -5.47 -10.33 13.70
N ARG A 82 -5.51 -10.48 15.03
CA ARG A 82 -5.65 -11.79 15.69
C ARG A 82 -6.95 -12.48 15.30
N ALA A 83 -8.07 -11.78 15.45
CA ALA A 83 -9.39 -12.33 15.11
C ALA A 83 -9.49 -12.72 13.62
N TYR A 84 -8.91 -11.91 12.73
CA TYR A 84 -8.82 -12.24 11.31
C TYR A 84 -7.94 -13.46 11.06
N GLY A 85 -6.74 -13.50 11.65
CA GLY A 85 -5.80 -14.62 11.52
C GLY A 85 -6.40 -15.94 11.99
N GLU A 86 -7.09 -15.96 13.13
CA GLU A 86 -7.81 -17.13 13.65
C GLU A 86 -8.91 -17.60 12.70
N ALA A 87 -9.71 -16.68 12.15
CA ALA A 87 -10.79 -17.01 11.22
C ALA A 87 -10.28 -17.49 9.85
N SER A 88 -9.11 -17.00 9.43
CA SER A 88 -8.49 -17.32 8.13
C SER A 88 -7.46 -18.44 8.20
N GLY A 89 -7.16 -18.98 9.39
CA GLY A 89 -6.12 -20.00 9.57
C GLY A 89 -4.70 -19.50 9.32
N LEU A 90 -4.46 -18.19 9.53
CA LEU A 90 -3.17 -17.52 9.37
C LEU A 90 -2.57 -17.24 10.76
N PRO A 91 -1.78 -18.17 11.33
CA PRO A 91 -1.18 -17.95 12.63
C PRO A 91 -0.12 -16.83 12.56
N PRO A 92 0.11 -16.08 13.65
CA PRO A 92 1.25 -15.18 13.75
C PRO A 92 2.58 -15.93 13.63
N GLU A 93 3.54 -15.32 12.97
CA GLU A 93 4.94 -15.76 12.96
C GLU A 93 5.62 -15.53 14.31
N GLU A 94 6.82 -16.11 14.48
CA GLU A 94 7.63 -15.96 15.71
C GLU A 94 7.94 -14.51 16.07
N ASN A 95 7.97 -13.62 15.07
CA ASN A 95 8.19 -12.17 15.25
C ASN A 95 6.93 -11.41 15.72
N GLY A 96 5.81 -12.10 15.97
CA GLY A 96 4.54 -11.50 16.40
C GLY A 96 3.81 -10.73 15.30
N ARG A 97 4.11 -11.00 14.03
CA ARG A 97 3.42 -10.43 12.87
C ARG A 97 2.62 -11.49 12.13
N VAL A 98 1.59 -11.07 11.40
CA VAL A 98 0.77 -11.93 10.55
C VAL A 98 0.91 -11.46 9.10
N GLN A 99 1.11 -12.41 8.19
CA GLN A 99 1.03 -12.17 6.76
C GLN A 99 -0.43 -11.92 6.36
N ILE A 100 -0.71 -10.74 5.83
CA ILE A 100 -2.02 -10.39 5.28
C ILE A 100 -1.86 -10.14 3.78
N GLY A 101 -2.58 -10.92 2.98
CA GLY A 101 -2.55 -10.83 1.52
C GLY A 101 -3.72 -11.57 0.85
N TYR A 102 -3.99 -11.35 -0.43
CA TYR A 102 -3.31 -10.40 -1.30
C TYR A 102 -3.72 -8.94 -1.01
N VAL A 103 -2.74 -8.04 -1.05
CA VAL A 103 -2.91 -6.59 -1.08
C VAL A 103 -2.51 -6.14 -2.49
N TYR A 104 -3.40 -5.42 -3.16
CA TYR A 104 -3.12 -4.86 -4.48
C TYR A 104 -2.51 -3.48 -4.31
N LEU A 105 -1.24 -3.31 -4.68
CA LEU A 105 -0.56 -2.03 -4.70
C LEU A 105 -0.60 -1.47 -6.14
N THR A 106 -1.27 -0.34 -6.33
CA THR A 106 -1.18 0.44 -7.57
C THR A 106 -0.37 1.70 -7.30
N VAL A 107 0.73 1.87 -8.05
CA VAL A 107 1.45 3.13 -8.09
C VAL A 107 0.98 3.91 -9.32
N ARG A 108 0.50 5.14 -9.13
CA ARG A 108 0.25 6.08 -10.21
C ARG A 108 1.33 7.14 -10.16
N PHE A 109 2.23 7.13 -11.15
CA PHE A 109 3.38 8.05 -11.18
C PHE A 109 2.91 9.51 -11.25
N GLU A 110 1.77 9.75 -11.89
CA GLU A 110 1.02 11.00 -11.81
C GLU A 110 -0.32 10.75 -11.11
N SER A 111 -0.54 11.42 -9.98
CA SER A 111 -1.79 11.32 -9.22
C SER A 111 -2.92 12.04 -9.94
N SER A 112 -4.14 11.49 -9.83
CA SER A 112 -5.36 12.12 -10.34
C SER A 112 -5.78 13.38 -9.58
N LEU A 113 -5.33 13.54 -8.32
CA LEU A 113 -5.62 14.73 -7.51
C LEU A 113 -4.71 15.90 -7.88
N ASP A 114 -3.42 15.64 -8.06
CA ASP A 114 -2.41 16.62 -8.48
C ASP A 114 -1.24 15.88 -9.17
N PRO A 115 -0.97 16.15 -10.47
CA PRO A 115 0.11 15.52 -11.23
C PRO A 115 1.51 15.73 -10.64
N ALA A 116 1.70 16.69 -9.71
CA ALA A 116 2.97 16.91 -9.03
C ALA A 116 3.29 15.83 -7.96
N TYR A 117 2.39 14.89 -7.72
CA TYR A 117 2.56 13.80 -6.77
C TYR A 117 2.34 12.44 -7.41
N THR A 118 2.97 11.43 -6.82
CA THR A 118 2.70 10.01 -7.07
C THR A 118 1.78 9.49 -5.98
N SER A 119 0.80 8.65 -6.35
CA SER A 119 -0.01 7.89 -5.39
C SER A 119 0.39 6.42 -5.33
N MET A 120 0.52 5.88 -4.13
CA MET A 120 0.64 4.45 -3.84
C MET A 120 -0.63 3.99 -3.14
N GLU A 121 -1.40 3.15 -3.80
CA GLU A 121 -2.75 2.80 -3.40
C GLU A 121 -2.81 1.32 -3.06
N PHE A 122 -3.07 1.02 -1.79
CA PHE A 122 -3.04 -0.32 -1.22
C PHE A 122 -4.47 -0.81 -0.98
N TRP A 123 -4.95 -1.71 -1.82
CA TRP A 123 -6.32 -2.20 -1.78
C TRP A 123 -6.42 -3.60 -1.18
N ALA A 124 -7.38 -3.77 -0.27
CA ALA A 124 -7.74 -5.07 0.27
C ALA A 124 -8.42 -5.94 -0.80
N ALA A 125 -7.93 -7.17 -1.02
CA ALA A 125 -8.50 -8.08 -2.03
C ALA A 125 -9.89 -8.64 -1.69
N THR A 126 -10.32 -8.56 -0.42
CA THR A 126 -11.61 -9.09 0.01
C THR A 126 -12.34 -8.15 0.96
N SER A 127 -13.66 -8.35 1.11
CA SER A 127 -14.45 -7.60 2.10
C SER A 127 -14.07 -7.92 3.54
N GLY A 128 -13.53 -9.11 3.81
CA GLY A 128 -12.97 -9.46 5.11
C GLY A 128 -11.73 -8.61 5.42
N MET A 129 -10.80 -8.55 4.46
CA MET A 129 -9.61 -7.71 4.56
C MET A 129 -9.94 -6.21 4.62
N SER A 130 -10.96 -5.76 3.89
CA SER A 130 -11.41 -4.37 3.95
C SER A 130 -11.83 -3.97 5.37
N ARG A 131 -12.64 -4.81 6.04
CA ARG A 131 -13.03 -4.59 7.44
C ARG A 131 -11.84 -4.70 8.38
N LEU A 132 -10.87 -5.54 8.08
CA LEU A 132 -9.62 -5.62 8.84
C LEU A 132 -8.83 -4.30 8.73
N PHE A 133 -8.65 -3.77 7.52
CA PHE A 133 -7.95 -2.50 7.27
C PHE A 133 -8.61 -1.32 7.99
N GLU A 134 -9.94 -1.31 8.07
CA GLU A 134 -10.70 -0.28 8.79
C GLU A 134 -10.52 -0.37 10.31
N ARG A 135 -10.50 -1.58 10.87
CA ARG A 135 -10.59 -1.82 12.32
C ARG A 135 -9.25 -1.96 13.02
N SER A 136 -8.22 -2.40 12.31
CA SER A 136 -6.91 -2.66 12.90
C SER A 136 -6.13 -1.36 13.10
N VAL A 137 -5.74 -1.13 14.36
CA VAL A 137 -4.87 -0.02 14.73
C VAL A 137 -3.45 -0.30 14.25
N SER A 138 -2.99 -1.55 14.30
CA SER A 138 -1.64 -1.91 13.85
C SER A 138 -1.47 -1.76 12.34
N ILE A 139 -2.49 -2.08 11.52
CA ILE A 139 -2.48 -1.84 10.07
C ILE A 139 -2.49 -0.34 9.79
N ARG A 140 -3.35 0.43 10.46
CA ARG A 140 -3.38 1.89 10.32
C ARG A 140 -2.01 2.49 10.64
N SER A 141 -1.42 2.11 11.78
CA SER A 141 -0.09 2.55 12.18
C SER A 141 0.98 2.16 11.16
N ALA A 142 0.95 0.93 10.64
CA ALA A 142 1.93 0.49 9.64
C ALA A 142 1.91 1.37 8.38
N PHE A 143 0.73 1.75 7.87
CA PHE A 143 0.63 2.64 6.72
C PHE A 143 1.01 4.08 7.03
N THR A 144 0.62 4.61 8.19
CA THR A 144 1.03 5.97 8.59
C THR A 144 2.54 6.06 8.86
N ASP A 145 3.13 5.03 9.47
CA ASP A 145 4.56 4.97 9.75
C ASP A 145 5.37 4.80 8.46
N LEU A 146 4.88 3.96 7.54
CA LEU A 146 5.45 3.83 6.20
C LEU A 146 5.44 5.18 5.49
N ALA A 147 4.28 5.85 5.48
CA ALA A 147 4.15 7.13 4.82
C ALA A 147 5.06 8.20 5.46
N ALA A 148 5.23 8.20 6.78
CA ALA A 148 6.20 9.05 7.47
C ALA A 148 7.65 8.74 7.06
N ALA A 149 8.01 7.46 7.00
CA ALA A 149 9.37 7.02 6.69
C ALA A 149 9.81 7.37 5.26
N VAL A 150 8.86 7.41 4.32
CA VAL A 150 9.12 7.69 2.90
C VAL A 150 8.93 9.16 2.53
N GLY A 151 8.71 10.05 3.51
CA GLY A 151 8.44 11.47 3.26
C GLY A 151 7.10 11.74 2.57
N GLY A 152 6.14 10.83 2.75
CA GLY A 152 4.77 10.97 2.26
C GLY A 152 4.11 12.24 2.81
N VAL A 153 3.50 12.99 1.91
CA VAL A 153 2.81 14.25 2.21
C VAL A 153 1.44 13.98 2.82
N CYS A 154 0.83 12.85 2.47
CA CYS A 154 -0.47 12.45 2.99
C CYS A 154 -0.57 10.92 3.02
N CYS A 155 -1.24 10.39 4.05
CA CYS A 155 -1.79 9.05 4.06
C CYS A 155 -3.29 9.15 4.26
N GLN A 156 -4.08 8.43 3.47
CA GLN A 156 -5.54 8.45 3.51
C GLN A 156 -6.07 7.03 3.61
N PHE A 157 -7.14 6.83 4.37
CA PHE A 157 -7.93 5.61 4.33
C PHE A 157 -9.11 5.80 3.37
N ASP A 158 -9.15 5.03 2.29
CA ASP A 158 -10.19 5.08 1.26
C ASP A 158 -11.16 3.90 1.40
N ARG A 159 -12.47 4.18 1.35
CA ARG A 159 -13.53 3.17 1.36
C ARG A 159 -13.90 2.65 -0.03
N GLY A 160 -13.31 3.19 -1.09
CA GLY A 160 -13.53 2.81 -2.48
C GLY A 160 -14.92 3.17 -3.00
N ASP A 161 -15.64 4.08 -2.33
CA ASP A 161 -16.98 4.54 -2.70
C ASP A 161 -16.97 5.87 -3.49
N GLY A 162 -15.78 6.39 -3.79
CA GLY A 162 -15.59 7.68 -4.46
C GLY A 162 -15.85 8.89 -3.54
N GLY A 163 -16.14 8.67 -2.26
CA GLY A 163 -16.21 9.71 -1.25
C GLY A 163 -14.83 10.18 -0.80
N PRO A 164 -14.74 11.32 -0.09
CA PRO A 164 -13.47 11.76 0.49
C PRO A 164 -13.01 10.74 1.54
N GLY A 165 -11.82 10.18 1.38
CA GLY A 165 -11.26 9.26 2.37
C GLY A 165 -10.88 9.97 3.67
N GLU A 166 -10.66 9.19 4.72
CA GLU A 166 -10.25 9.68 6.04
C GLU A 166 -8.76 9.96 6.03
N VAL A 167 -8.37 11.24 6.10
CA VAL A 167 -6.95 11.64 6.16
C VAL A 167 -6.32 11.13 7.46
N CYS A 168 -5.37 10.23 7.33
CA CYS A 168 -4.56 9.65 8.39
C CYS A 168 -3.27 10.47 8.52
N TRP A 169 -3.35 11.61 9.20
CA TRP A 169 -2.25 12.60 9.26
C TRP A 169 -0.92 12.01 9.74
N ILE A 170 0.10 12.20 8.92
CA ILE A 170 1.53 12.07 9.27
C ILE A 170 1.96 13.47 9.75
N SER A 171 2.09 13.67 11.06
CA SER A 171 2.66 14.87 11.69
C SER A 171 2.37 16.25 11.05
N ARG A 172 1.35 16.94 11.55
CA ARG A 172 1.27 18.40 11.78
C ARG A 172 1.91 19.36 10.75
N GLU A 173 1.62 19.23 9.47
CA GLU A 173 1.73 20.36 8.54
C GLU A 173 0.48 20.43 7.67
N ALA A 174 -0.35 21.43 7.97
CA ALA A 174 -1.65 21.64 7.36
C ALA A 174 -1.47 22.42 6.07
N ASP A 175 -1.20 21.72 4.95
CA ASP A 175 -1.24 22.39 3.64
C ASP A 175 -1.70 21.48 2.48
N PHE A 176 -2.25 20.30 2.76
CA PHE A 176 -2.87 19.49 1.70
C PHE A 176 -4.34 19.89 1.50
N PRO A 177 -4.78 20.18 0.26
CA PRO A 177 -6.17 20.53 -0.01
C PRO A 177 -7.08 19.34 0.28
N SER A 178 -8.18 19.60 1.00
CA SER A 178 -9.27 18.63 1.11
C SER A 178 -9.84 18.35 -0.29
N ALA A 179 -10.09 17.08 -0.62
CA ALA A 179 -10.70 16.71 -1.89
C ALA A 179 -12.03 17.47 -2.10
N PRO A 180 -12.35 17.92 -3.32
CA PRO A 180 -13.55 18.69 -3.58
C PRO A 180 -14.80 17.87 -3.23
N SER A 181 -15.64 18.44 -2.37
CA SER A 181 -16.95 17.87 -2.03
C SER A 181 -17.81 17.83 -3.30
N SER A 182 -18.15 16.64 -3.77
CA SER A 182 -19.08 16.48 -4.90
C SER A 182 -20.48 16.91 -4.45
N SER A 183 -21.05 17.89 -5.17
CA SER A 183 -22.44 18.35 -5.02
C SER A 183 -23.37 17.57 -5.94
#